data_AF-A0A836CFG4-F1
#
_entry.id   AF-A0A836CFG4-F1
#
_cell.length_a   1.000
_cell.length_b   1.000
_cell.length_c   1.000
_cell.angle_alpha   90.00
_cell.angle_beta   90.00
_cell.angle_gamma   90.00
#
_symmetry.space_group_name_H-M   'P 1'
#
loop_
_entity.id
_entity.type
_entity.pdbx_description
1 polymer ?
#
loop_
_entity_poly.entity_id
_entity_poly.type
_entity_poly.pdbx_seq_one_letter_code
_entity_poly.pdbx_strand_id
1 'polypeptide(L)'
;MDDRCSKFCEDASATRAPGKEIGTLRNFLQRNQEQRLTDKAQNHLLEAVRVHVTRAKQDGSEAALSAAFDLVKDALTMPFNIFGSKHKKSLLKWHEDLAGLSAAESDPEAPRPAVKTLQVVDVDADGYLTLMCLETGNTSNSVQVAKKSEQYRTIRKALNEHEVHVDVVEDQVLDVRIQEC
;
A
#
# COMPACT_ATOMS: atom_id res chain seq x y z
N MET A 1 2.51 27.35 -23.24
CA MET A 1 2.28 26.42 -22.11
C MET A 1 2.76 25.04 -22.52
N ASP A 2 2.29 24.57 -23.68
CA ASP A 2 2.73 23.34 -24.36
C ASP A 2 4.25 23.22 -24.52
N ASP A 3 4.97 24.30 -24.85
CA ASP A 3 6.44 24.26 -24.95
C ASP A 3 7.12 23.96 -23.62
N ARG A 4 6.56 24.45 -22.50
CA ARG A 4 7.07 24.14 -21.16
C ARG A 4 6.79 22.69 -20.79
N CYS A 5 5.60 22.18 -21.10
CA CYS A 5 5.25 20.77 -20.89
C CYS A 5 6.13 19.83 -21.74
N SER A 6 6.44 20.21 -22.98
CA SER A 6 7.36 19.48 -23.86
C SER A 6 8.77 19.47 -23.28
N LYS A 7 9.24 20.62 -22.82
CA LYS A 7 10.54 20.74 -22.17
C LYS A 7 10.64 19.88 -20.90
N PHE A 8 9.59 19.79 -20.08
CA PHE A 8 9.56 18.87 -18.94
C PHE A 8 9.69 17.40 -19.35
N CYS A 9 9.09 17.00 -20.48
CA CYS A 9 9.23 15.64 -21.01
C CYS A 9 10.66 15.37 -21.49
N GLU A 10 11.27 16.34 -22.19
CA GLU A 10 12.67 16.24 -22.63
C GLU A 10 13.65 16.22 -21.45
N ASP A 11 13.48 17.12 -20.49
CA ASP A 11 14.32 17.20 -19.28
C ASP A 11 14.20 15.93 -18.44
N ALA A 12 12.98 15.41 -18.22
CA ALA A 12 12.77 14.14 -17.50
C ALA A 12 13.52 12.96 -18.14
N SER A 13 13.60 12.96 -19.48
CA SER A 13 14.31 11.95 -20.27
C SER A 13 15.84 12.14 -20.22
N ALA A 14 16.30 13.39 -20.16
CA ALA A 14 17.72 13.75 -20.28
C ALA A 14 18.46 13.83 -18.93
N THR A 15 17.75 14.12 -17.84
CA THR A 15 18.40 14.44 -16.56
C THR A 15 19.09 13.26 -15.91
N ARG A 16 20.06 13.54 -15.03
CA ARG A 16 20.63 12.56 -14.09
C ARG A 16 20.29 12.87 -12.62
N ALA A 17 19.56 13.97 -12.35
CA ALA A 17 19.27 14.45 -10.99
C ALA A 17 17.75 14.50 -10.71
N PRO A 18 17.11 13.34 -10.43
CA PRO A 18 15.65 13.20 -10.44
C PRO A 18 14.93 14.04 -9.36
N GLY A 19 15.52 14.21 -8.17
CA GLY A 19 14.84 14.89 -7.06
C GLY A 19 14.54 16.38 -7.30
N LYS A 20 15.47 17.12 -7.93
CA LYS A 20 15.27 18.56 -8.22
C LYS A 20 14.22 18.79 -9.30
N GLU A 21 14.16 17.91 -10.29
CA GLU A 21 13.18 17.99 -11.37
C GLU A 21 11.79 17.59 -10.91
N ILE A 22 11.66 16.55 -10.09
CA ILE A 22 10.39 16.19 -9.44
C ILE A 22 9.84 17.38 -8.66
N GLY A 23 10.66 18.06 -7.85
CA GLY A 23 10.24 19.26 -7.12
C GLY A 23 9.80 20.40 -8.03
N THR A 24 10.45 20.58 -9.18
CA THR A 24 10.09 21.61 -10.16
C THR A 24 8.77 21.29 -10.86
N LEU A 25 8.56 20.01 -11.23
CA LEU A 25 7.33 19.52 -11.85
C LEU A 25 6.13 19.63 -10.89
N ARG A 26 6.32 19.26 -9.62
CA ARG A 26 5.29 19.42 -8.56
C ARG A 26 4.88 20.88 -8.39
N ASN A 27 5.85 21.79 -8.25
CA ASN A 27 5.58 23.22 -8.16
C ASN A 27 4.85 23.77 -9.41
N PHE A 28 5.23 23.29 -10.59
CA PHE A 28 4.57 23.66 -11.83
C PHE A 28 3.10 23.21 -11.86
N LEU A 29 2.81 21.96 -11.49
CA LEU A 29 1.46 21.44 -11.41
C LEU A 29 0.61 22.27 -10.41
N GLN A 30 1.15 22.53 -9.22
CA GLN A 30 0.44 23.28 -8.19
C GLN A 30 0.11 24.72 -8.58
N ARG A 31 1.01 25.39 -9.31
CA ARG A 31 0.81 26.79 -9.73
C ARG A 31 -0.10 26.96 -10.93
N ASN A 32 -0.36 25.90 -11.69
CA ASN A 32 -1.09 25.98 -12.96
C ASN A 32 -2.41 25.19 -12.94
N GLN A 33 -2.96 24.86 -11.77
CA GLN A 33 -4.18 24.04 -11.61
C GLN A 33 -5.41 24.61 -12.31
N GLU A 34 -5.51 25.93 -12.44
CA GLU A 34 -6.65 26.59 -13.09
C GLU A 34 -6.53 26.62 -14.62
N GLN A 35 -5.36 26.28 -15.17
CA GLN A 35 -5.14 26.32 -16.61
C GLN A 35 -5.76 25.11 -17.30
N ARG A 36 -6.36 25.33 -18.47
CA ARG A 36 -6.81 24.25 -19.33
C ARG A 36 -5.68 23.86 -20.27
N LEU A 37 -5.08 22.69 -20.03
CA LEU A 37 -4.04 22.16 -20.90
C LEU A 37 -4.63 21.49 -22.13
N THR A 38 -3.94 21.63 -23.26
CA THR A 38 -4.24 20.88 -24.48
C THR A 38 -3.94 19.40 -24.26
N ASP A 39 -4.61 18.51 -25.00
CA ASP A 39 -4.32 17.07 -24.92
C ASP A 39 -2.84 16.75 -25.15
N LYS A 40 -2.16 17.50 -26.04
CA LYS A 40 -0.72 17.35 -26.29
C LYS A 40 0.11 17.68 -25.05
N ALA A 41 -0.16 18.82 -24.40
CA ALA A 41 0.53 19.22 -23.18
C ALA A 41 0.27 18.25 -22.02
N GLN A 42 -0.98 17.76 -21.89
CA GLN A 42 -1.33 16.75 -20.88
C GLN A 42 -0.55 15.43 -21.10
N ASN A 43 -0.45 14.96 -22.35
CA ASN A 43 0.30 13.76 -22.69
C ASN A 43 1.79 13.91 -22.37
N HIS A 44 2.39 15.05 -22.68
CA HIS A 44 3.80 15.31 -22.36
C HIS A 44 4.06 15.36 -20.85
N LEU A 45 3.15 15.96 -20.06
CA LEU A 45 3.25 15.93 -18.60
C LEU A 45 3.10 14.52 -18.04
N LEU A 46 2.17 13.73 -18.58
CA LEU A 46 2.00 12.35 -18.15
C LEU A 46 3.25 11.51 -18.47
N GLU A 47 3.85 11.71 -19.65
CA GLU A 47 5.08 11.01 -20.03
C GLU A 47 6.25 11.42 -19.14
N ALA A 48 6.38 12.71 -18.79
CA ALA A 48 7.38 13.17 -17.82
C ALA A 48 7.22 12.47 -16.46
N VAL A 49 5.98 12.37 -15.94
CA VAL A 49 5.69 11.62 -14.70
C VAL A 49 6.07 10.15 -14.85
N ARG A 50 5.72 9.51 -15.98
CA ARG A 50 6.04 8.10 -16.25
C ARG A 50 7.54 7.83 -16.24
N VAL A 51 8.33 8.72 -16.82
CA VAL A 51 9.80 8.59 -16.85
C VAL A 51 10.36 8.61 -15.42
N HIS A 52 9.89 9.53 -14.57
CA HIS A 52 10.29 9.56 -13.16
C HIS A 52 9.85 8.32 -12.38
N VAL A 53 8.63 7.83 -12.59
CA VAL A 53 8.15 6.57 -11.97
C VAL A 53 8.99 5.38 -12.41
N THR A 54 9.26 5.26 -13.71
CA THR A 54 10.06 4.15 -14.26
C THR A 54 11.48 4.18 -13.71
N ARG A 55 12.08 5.37 -13.64
CA ARG A 55 13.41 5.55 -13.08
C ARG A 55 13.45 5.25 -11.59
N ALA A 56 12.46 5.69 -10.81
CA ALA A 56 12.37 5.36 -9.39
C ALA A 56 12.28 3.84 -9.16
N LYS A 57 11.50 3.13 -9.99
CA LYS A 57 11.44 1.66 -9.98
C LYS A 57 12.78 0.99 -10.35
N GLN A 58 13.56 1.60 -11.25
CA GLN A 58 14.88 1.08 -11.66
C GLN A 58 15.96 1.35 -10.61
N ASP A 59 15.92 2.52 -9.97
CA ASP A 59 16.87 2.94 -8.93
C ASP A 59 16.67 2.13 -7.65
N GLY A 60 15.41 1.84 -7.29
CA GLY A 60 15.07 1.00 -6.14
C GLY A 60 15.34 1.65 -4.78
N SER A 61 15.94 2.85 -4.72
CA SER A 61 16.10 3.57 -3.46
C SER A 61 14.75 4.01 -2.91
N GLU A 62 14.54 3.82 -1.60
CA GLU A 62 13.36 4.29 -0.87
C GLU A 62 13.10 5.79 -1.10
N ALA A 63 14.16 6.61 -1.12
CA ALA A 63 14.04 8.05 -1.37
C ALA A 63 13.53 8.36 -2.79
N ALA A 64 13.93 7.57 -3.79
CA ALA A 64 13.48 7.73 -5.17
C ALA A 64 12.04 7.26 -5.34
N LEU A 65 11.67 6.12 -4.74
CA LEU A 65 10.32 5.59 -4.73
C LEU A 65 9.33 6.54 -4.03
N SER A 66 9.70 7.04 -2.85
CA SER A 66 8.90 8.01 -2.08
C SER A 66 8.70 9.32 -2.85
N ALA A 67 9.75 9.87 -3.48
CA ALA A 67 9.63 11.08 -4.30
C ALA A 67 8.72 10.90 -5.53
N ALA A 68 8.80 9.74 -6.19
CA ALA A 68 7.91 9.40 -7.31
C ALA A 68 6.47 9.17 -6.84
N PHE A 69 6.28 8.53 -5.69
CA PHE A 69 4.96 8.30 -5.10
C PHE A 69 4.26 9.63 -4.79
N ASP A 70 4.98 10.55 -4.15
CA ASP A 70 4.50 11.90 -3.85
C ASP A 70 4.13 12.69 -5.11
N LEU A 71 4.93 12.57 -6.18
CA LEU A 71 4.63 13.19 -7.47
C LEU A 71 3.33 12.64 -8.07
N VAL A 72 3.13 11.32 -8.03
CA VAL A 72 1.91 10.67 -8.54
C VAL A 72 0.70 11.07 -7.68
N LYS A 73 0.84 11.13 -6.36
CA LYS A 73 -0.20 11.60 -5.44
C LYS A 73 -0.63 13.03 -5.78
N ASP A 74 0.33 13.94 -5.93
CA ASP A 74 0.05 15.32 -6.33
C ASP A 74 -0.65 15.36 -7.70
N ALA A 75 -0.18 14.60 -8.68
CA ALA A 75 -0.79 14.53 -10.01
C ALA A 75 -2.24 14.01 -9.98
N LEU A 76 -2.57 13.07 -9.08
CA LEU A 76 -3.95 12.56 -8.91
C LEU A 76 -4.92 13.62 -8.37
N THR A 77 -4.44 14.46 -7.45
CA THR A 77 -5.23 15.56 -6.87
C THR A 77 -5.50 16.69 -7.88
N MET A 78 -4.74 16.77 -8.97
CA MET A 78 -4.92 17.81 -9.97
C MET A 78 -6.30 17.72 -10.66
N PRO A 79 -6.88 18.86 -11.03
CA PRO A 79 -8.17 18.91 -11.71
C PRO A 79 -8.12 18.31 -13.13
N PHE A 80 -9.30 17.94 -13.67
CA PHE A 80 -9.41 17.23 -14.96
C PHE A 80 -9.01 18.04 -16.20
N ASN A 81 -8.90 19.36 -16.05
CA ASN A 81 -8.32 20.28 -17.04
C ASN A 81 -6.79 20.13 -17.18
N ILE A 82 -6.12 19.50 -16.21
CA ILE A 82 -4.69 19.17 -16.22
C ILE A 82 -4.46 17.69 -16.54
N PHE A 83 -5.22 16.80 -15.92
CA PHE A 83 -5.17 15.37 -16.21
C PHE A 83 -6.58 14.81 -16.45
N GLY A 84 -6.90 14.55 -17.71
CA GLY A 84 -8.14 13.87 -18.08
C GLY A 84 -8.26 12.45 -17.48
N SER A 85 -9.46 11.87 -17.57
CA SER A 85 -9.79 10.58 -16.93
C SER A 85 -8.89 9.43 -17.36
N LYS A 86 -8.43 9.42 -18.62
CA LYS A 86 -7.46 8.41 -19.12
C LYS A 86 -6.12 8.51 -18.39
N HIS A 87 -5.64 9.72 -18.16
CA HIS A 87 -4.39 9.98 -17.45
C HIS A 87 -4.50 9.60 -15.98
N LYS A 88 -5.63 9.94 -15.33
CA LYS A 88 -5.89 9.56 -13.93
C LYS A 88 -5.92 8.05 -13.71
N LYS A 89 -6.45 7.27 -14.66
CA LYS A 89 -6.41 5.79 -14.58
C LYS A 89 -4.97 5.26 -14.58
N SER A 90 -4.09 5.83 -15.41
CA SER A 90 -2.67 5.46 -15.42
C SER A 90 -1.95 5.87 -14.14
N LEU A 91 -2.25 7.07 -13.63
CA LEU A 91 -1.69 7.57 -12.36
C LEU A 91 -2.12 6.71 -11.17
N LEU A 92 -3.39 6.29 -11.11
CA LEU A 92 -3.89 5.37 -10.07
C LEU A 92 -3.12 4.05 -10.09
N LYS A 93 -2.94 3.46 -11.28
CA LYS A 93 -2.16 2.24 -11.42
C LYS A 93 -0.72 2.41 -10.93
N TRP A 94 -0.07 3.52 -11.26
CA TRP A 94 1.30 3.79 -10.80
C TRP A 94 1.38 4.05 -9.30
N HIS A 95 0.34 4.67 -8.71
CA HIS A 95 0.25 4.86 -7.27
C HIS A 95 0.16 3.52 -6.54
N GLU A 96 -0.70 2.60 -6.99
CA GLU A 96 -0.81 1.25 -6.43
C GLU A 96 0.48 0.45 -6.59
N ASP A 97 1.10 0.51 -7.78
CA ASP A 97 2.41 -0.11 -8.03
C ASP A 97 3.49 0.40 -7.08
N LEU A 98 3.61 1.72 -6.92
CA LEU A 98 4.64 2.32 -6.06
C LEU A 98 4.33 2.10 -4.57
N ALA A 99 3.06 2.10 -4.17
CA ALA A 99 2.65 1.73 -2.83
C ALA A 99 3.03 0.28 -2.51
N GLY A 100 2.80 -0.66 -3.44
CA GLY A 100 3.18 -2.06 -3.27
C GLY A 100 4.70 -2.27 -3.18
N LEU A 101 5.49 -1.47 -3.89
CA LEU A 101 6.95 -1.50 -3.83
C LEU A 101 7.50 -0.86 -2.53
N SER A 102 6.91 0.24 -2.08
CA SER A 102 7.26 0.87 -0.80
C SER A 102 6.87 -0.01 0.39
N ALA A 103 5.75 -0.74 0.28
CA ALA A 103 5.25 -1.67 1.29
C ALA A 103 6.04 -3.00 1.36
N ALA A 104 6.95 -3.25 0.41
CA ALA A 104 7.83 -4.41 0.44
C ALA A 104 9.07 -4.20 1.34
N GLU A 105 9.45 -2.96 1.65
CA GLU A 105 10.58 -2.64 2.55
C GLU A 105 10.27 -1.64 3.66
N SER A 106 9.06 -1.09 3.73
CA SER A 106 8.60 -0.30 4.89
C SER A 106 7.09 -0.44 5.06
N ASP A 107 6.68 -1.27 6.01
CA ASP A 107 5.42 -1.09 6.71
C ASP A 107 5.73 -0.16 7.90
N PRO A 108 4.96 0.91 8.17
CA PRO A 108 3.50 0.88 8.24
C PRO A 108 2.75 2.09 7.64
N GLU A 109 1.42 1.95 7.55
CA GLU A 109 0.39 2.99 7.31
C GLU A 109 -0.32 2.98 5.94
N ALA A 110 -0.71 1.79 5.50
CA ALA A 110 -2.13 1.56 5.17
C ALA A 110 -2.67 0.63 6.26
N PRO A 111 -3.95 0.70 6.70
CA PRO A 111 -4.49 -0.26 7.64
C PRO A 111 -4.60 -1.61 6.92
N ARG A 112 -3.49 -2.35 6.86
CA ARG A 112 -3.54 -3.80 6.78
C ARG A 112 -4.41 -4.21 7.97
N PRO A 113 -5.37 -5.13 7.79
CA PRO A 113 -6.14 -5.59 8.93
C PRO A 113 -5.14 -6.09 9.97
N ALA A 114 -5.13 -5.43 11.13
CA ALA A 114 -4.10 -5.66 12.13
C ALA A 114 -4.14 -7.14 12.50
N VAL A 115 -3.13 -7.89 12.06
CA VAL A 115 -2.95 -9.28 12.45
C VAL A 115 -2.73 -9.24 13.95
N LYS A 116 -3.74 -9.68 14.71
CA LYS A 116 -3.66 -9.74 16.16
C LYS A 116 -3.28 -11.16 16.53
N THR A 117 -2.10 -11.32 17.09
CA THR A 117 -1.71 -12.58 17.74
C THR A 117 -2.43 -12.66 19.08
N LEU A 118 -3.34 -13.62 19.19
CA LEU A 118 -4.15 -13.83 20.38
C LEU A 118 -3.91 -15.24 20.90
N GLN A 119 -3.88 -15.41 22.22
CA GLN A 119 -3.80 -16.73 22.83
C GLN A 119 -5.17 -17.39 22.79
N VAL A 120 -5.24 -18.64 22.34
CA VAL A 120 -6.46 -19.45 22.44
C VAL A 120 -6.57 -19.97 23.86
N VAL A 121 -7.65 -19.62 24.54
CA VAL A 121 -7.95 -20.09 25.91
C VAL A 121 -8.86 -21.32 25.86
N ASP A 122 -9.87 -21.31 24.99
CA ASP A 122 -10.80 -22.42 24.86
C ASP A 122 -11.43 -22.47 23.46
N VAL A 123 -12.01 -23.63 23.11
CA VAL A 123 -12.77 -23.83 21.88
C VAL A 123 -14.11 -24.44 22.19
N ASP A 124 -15.18 -23.71 21.88
CA ASP A 124 -16.55 -24.16 22.12
C ASP A 124 -16.96 -25.34 21.24
N ALA A 125 -18.01 -26.05 21.67
CA ALA A 125 -18.62 -27.14 20.92
C ALA A 125 -19.09 -26.73 19.52
N ASP A 126 -19.37 -25.44 19.31
CA ASP A 126 -19.80 -24.84 18.03
C ASP A 126 -18.64 -24.35 17.15
N GLY A 127 -17.39 -24.46 17.62
CA GLY A 127 -16.19 -24.09 16.88
C GLY A 127 -15.78 -22.61 17.03
N TYR A 128 -16.34 -21.90 18.01
CA TYR A 128 -15.87 -20.56 18.38
C TYR A 128 -14.61 -20.67 19.24
N LEU A 129 -13.61 -19.84 18.93
CA LEU A 129 -12.39 -19.72 19.71
C LEU A 129 -12.58 -18.62 20.76
N THR A 130 -12.33 -18.95 22.02
CA THR A 130 -12.13 -17.97 23.08
C THR A 130 -10.69 -17.49 23.00
N LEU A 131 -10.50 -16.26 22.55
CA LEU A 131 -9.19 -15.66 22.34
C LEU A 131 -8.90 -14.64 23.42
N MET A 132 -7.70 -14.65 24.00
CA MET A 132 -7.23 -13.69 24.98
C MET A 132 -6.09 -12.86 24.40
N CYS A 133 -6.21 -11.54 24.51
CA CYS A 133 -5.13 -10.63 24.18
C CYS A 133 -4.19 -10.51 25.38
N LEU A 134 -2.94 -10.96 25.23
CA LEU A 134 -1.93 -10.91 26.30
C LEU A 134 -1.58 -9.48 26.74
N GLU A 135 -1.71 -8.49 25.86
CA GLU A 135 -1.37 -7.10 26.17
C GLU A 135 -2.47 -6.38 26.96
N THR A 136 -3.74 -6.69 26.67
CA THR A 136 -4.89 -5.97 27.28
C THR A 136 -5.64 -6.80 28.31
N GLY A 137 -5.41 -8.12 28.36
CA GLY A 137 -6.16 -9.07 29.18
C GLY A 137 -7.61 -9.27 28.73
N ASN A 138 -8.03 -8.66 27.61
CA ASN A 138 -9.38 -8.79 27.10
C ASN A 138 -9.56 -10.13 26.39
N THR A 139 -10.67 -10.80 26.68
CA THR A 139 -11.12 -12.02 26.00
C THR A 139 -12.15 -11.68 24.92
N SER A 140 -12.16 -12.43 23.82
CA SER A 140 -13.06 -12.23 22.68
C SER A 140 -13.41 -13.57 22.03
N ASN A 141 -14.70 -13.79 21.77
CA ASN A 141 -15.24 -15.05 21.20
C ASN A 141 -15.81 -14.86 19.79
N SER A 142 -15.26 -13.91 19.02
CA SER A 142 -15.82 -13.54 17.71
C SER A 142 -15.35 -14.42 16.55
N VAL A 143 -14.31 -15.23 16.77
CA VAL A 143 -13.64 -15.99 15.70
C VAL A 143 -14.15 -17.43 15.66
N GLN A 144 -14.71 -17.85 14.53
CA GLN A 144 -15.15 -19.22 14.32
C GLN A 144 -14.19 -19.97 13.39
N VAL A 145 -13.79 -21.17 13.80
CA VAL A 145 -13.05 -22.11 12.95
C VAL A 145 -13.94 -23.27 12.54
N ALA A 146 -13.84 -23.68 11.27
CA ALA A 146 -14.62 -24.80 10.77
C ALA A 146 -14.18 -26.11 11.44
N LYS A 147 -15.12 -26.87 12.02
CA LYS A 147 -14.86 -28.15 12.70
C LYS A 147 -14.11 -29.20 11.86
N LYS A 148 -14.16 -29.06 10.53
CA LYS A 148 -13.50 -29.95 9.56
C LYS A 148 -12.11 -29.45 9.12
N SER A 149 -11.70 -28.24 9.51
CA SER A 149 -10.40 -27.70 9.14
C SER A 149 -9.28 -28.39 9.92
N GLU A 150 -8.10 -28.48 9.31
CA GLU A 150 -6.90 -28.97 9.97
C GLU A 150 -6.54 -28.08 11.17
N GLN A 151 -6.76 -26.77 11.04
CA GLN A 151 -6.56 -25.78 12.11
C GLN A 151 -7.37 -26.12 13.37
N TYR A 152 -8.65 -26.47 13.26
CA TYR A 152 -9.47 -26.84 14.42
C TYR A 152 -8.93 -28.07 15.15
N ARG A 153 -8.50 -29.09 14.40
CA ARG A 153 -7.93 -30.32 14.99
C ARG A 153 -6.59 -30.04 15.66
N THR A 154 -5.75 -29.23 15.04
CA THR A 154 -4.44 -28.84 15.57
C THR A 154 -4.59 -28.02 16.85
N ILE A 155 -5.45 -26.99 16.85
CA ILE A 155 -5.72 -26.15 18.03
C ILE A 155 -6.28 -27.02 19.16
N ARG A 156 -7.29 -27.86 18.90
CA ARG A 156 -7.92 -28.68 19.94
C ARG A 156 -6.97 -29.73 20.54
N LYS A 157 -6.03 -30.25 19.75
CA LYS A 157 -5.00 -31.15 20.26
C LYS A 157 -3.97 -30.38 21.10
N ALA A 158 -3.45 -29.28 20.55
CA ALA A 158 -2.40 -28.49 21.17
C ALA A 158 -2.85 -27.79 22.45
N LEU A 159 -4.10 -27.34 22.55
CA LEU A 159 -4.64 -26.66 23.74
C LEU A 159 -4.58 -27.51 25.02
N ASN A 160 -4.55 -28.85 24.91
CA ASN A 160 -4.44 -29.72 26.09
C ASN A 160 -3.01 -29.85 26.61
N GLU A 161 -2.00 -29.55 25.79
CA GLU A 161 -0.58 -29.85 26.08
C GLU A 161 0.29 -28.57 26.07
N HIS A 162 -0.10 -27.54 25.31
CA HIS A 162 0.72 -26.38 24.97
C HIS A 162 -0.10 -25.10 24.87
N GLU A 163 0.59 -23.95 24.97
CA GLU A 163 -0.02 -22.65 24.72
C GLU A 163 -0.17 -22.41 23.21
N VAL A 164 -1.42 -22.22 22.76
CA VAL A 164 -1.74 -22.00 21.36
C VAL A 164 -1.96 -20.52 21.11
N HIS A 165 -1.22 -19.96 20.16
CA HIS A 165 -1.39 -18.59 19.69
C HIS A 165 -1.92 -18.63 18.26
N VAL A 166 -2.88 -17.76 17.96
CA VAL A 166 -3.47 -17.65 16.63
C VAL A 166 -3.34 -16.22 16.12
N ASP A 167 -2.95 -16.11 14.86
CA ASP A 167 -2.90 -14.85 14.15
C ASP A 167 -4.26 -14.61 13.49
N VAL A 168 -4.99 -13.61 13.99
CA VAL A 168 -6.35 -13.28 13.54
C VAL A 168 -6.37 -11.99 12.74
N VAL A 169 -7.07 -12.02 11.61
CA VAL A 169 -7.34 -10.89 10.73
C VAL A 169 -8.83 -10.84 10.44
N GLU A 170 -9.49 -9.72 10.76
CA GLU A 170 -10.93 -9.51 10.47
C GLU A 170 -11.81 -10.72 10.80
N ASP A 171 -11.66 -11.25 12.02
CA ASP A 171 -12.40 -12.40 12.54
C ASP A 171 -12.10 -13.76 11.87
N GLN A 172 -11.00 -13.87 11.12
CA GLN A 172 -10.51 -15.13 10.53
C GLN A 172 -9.12 -15.51 11.04
N VAL A 173 -8.93 -16.81 11.31
CA VAL A 173 -7.62 -17.38 11.67
C VAL A 173 -6.78 -17.55 10.41
N LEU A 174 -5.65 -16.84 10.33
CA LEU A 174 -4.68 -16.97 9.26
C LEU A 174 -3.65 -18.07 9.55
N ASP A 175 -3.10 -18.07 10.75
CA ASP A 175 -2.04 -18.98 11.14
C ASP A 175 -2.18 -19.42 12.61
N VAL A 176 -1.67 -20.63 12.91
CA VAL A 176 -1.73 -21.24 14.24
C VAL A 176 -0.30 -21.55 14.68
N ARG A 177 0.19 -20.83 15.69
CA ARG A 177 1.49 -21.05 16.31
C ARG A 177 1.33 -21.76 17.64
N ILE A 178 1.95 -22.93 17.75
CA ILE A 178 2.00 -23.68 19.00
C ILE A 178 3.34 -23.34 19.65
N GLN A 179 3.31 -22.79 20.86
CA GLN A 179 4.52 -22.56 21.62
C GLN A 179 4.67 -23.72 22.61
N GLU A 180 5.72 -24.52 22.41
CA GLU A 180 6.12 -25.55 23.37
C GLU A 180 6.75 -24.86 24.60
N CYS A 181 6.18 -25.07 25.78
CA CYS A 181 6.77 -24.66 27.05
C CYS A 181 7.90 -25.60 27.49
#